data_AF-A0A9P3YQP5-F1
#
_entry.id   AF-A0A9P3YQP5-F1
#
_cell.length_a   1.000
_cell.length_b   1.000
_cell.length_c   1.000
_cell.angle_alpha   90.00
_cell.angle_beta   90.00
_cell.angle_gamma   90.00
#
_symmetry.space_group_name_H-M   'P 1'
#
loop_
_entity.id
_entity.type
_entity.pdbx_description
1 polymer ?
#
loop_
_entity_poly.entity_id
_entity_poly.type
_entity_poly.pdbx_seq_one_letter_code
_entity_poly.pdbx_strand_id
1 'polypeptide(L)' 'MKIITIGSGLITVLLFLSTMVCGFWIKNNKVTDASSIKFHMNSAIFTGIFLLISTILLIIYIKK' A
#
# COMPACT_ATOMS: atom_id res chain seq x y z
N MET A 1 -1.05 20.06 8.26
CA MET A 1 -1.79 18.77 8.11
C MET A 1 -2.05 18.46 6.66
N LYS A 2 -2.60 19.39 5.86
CA LYS A 2 -2.86 19.19 4.42
C LYS A 2 -1.71 18.56 3.62
N ILE A 3 -0.50 19.13 3.67
CA ILE A 3 0.67 18.61 2.93
C ILE A 3 1.03 17.18 3.39
N ILE A 4 0.97 16.92 4.70
CA ILE A 4 1.28 15.60 5.28
C ILE A 4 0.24 14.56 4.84
N THR A 5 -1.05 14.91 4.88
CA THR A 5 -2.15 14.03 4.44
C THR A 5 -2.06 13.74 2.94
N ILE A 6 -1.76 14.74 2.11
CA ILE A 6 -1.57 14.55 0.66
C ILE A 6 -0.36 13.67 0.39
N GLY A 7 0.77 13.94 1.06
CA GLY A 7 1.99 13.14 0.92
C GLY A 7 1.80 11.69 1.32
N SER A 8 1.16 11.41 2.47
CA SER A 8 0.90 10.04 2.91
C SER A 8 -0.06 9.32 1.96
N GLY A 9 -1.07 10.02 1.44
CA GLY A 9 -1.99 9.49 0.44
C GLY A 9 -1.28 9.08 -0.85
N LEU A 10 -0.40 9.93 -1.38
CA LEU A 10 0.39 9.62 -2.57
C LEU A 10 1.28 8.39 -2.37
N ILE A 11 1.98 8.30 -1.24
CA ILE A 11 2.80 7.13 -0.90
C ILE A 11 1.94 5.87 -0.81
N THR A 12 0.77 5.96 -0.17
CA THR A 12 -0.16 4.83 -0.04
C THR A 12 -0.65 4.35 -1.40
N VAL A 13 -0.99 5.26 -2.32
CA VAL A 13 -1.42 4.91 -3.68
C VAL A 13 -0.28 4.23 -4.45
N LEU A 14 0.95 4.76 -4.37
CA LEU A 14 2.11 4.16 -5.02
C LEU A 14 2.40 2.74 -4.49
N LEU A 15 2.34 2.56 -3.17
CA LEU A 15 2.49 1.25 -2.53
C LEU A 15 1.39 0.28 -2.98
N PHE A 16 0.14 0.73 -3.00
CA PHE A 16 -1.00 -0.07 -3.45
C PHE A 16 -0.85 -0.52 -4.91
N LEU A 17 -0.49 0.39 -5.82
CA LEU A 17 -0.25 0.06 -7.22
C LEU A 17 0.90 -0.93 -7.38
N SER A 18 1.98 -0.76 -6.61
CA SER A 18 3.11 -1.70 -6.59
C SER A 18 2.68 -3.10 -6.11
N THR A 19 1.91 -3.18 -5.02
CA THR A 19 1.35 -4.44 -4.51
C THR A 19 0.44 -5.11 -5.55
N MET A 20 -0.40 -4.34 -6.25
CA MET A 20 -1.27 -4.85 -7.32
C MET A 20 -0.48 -5.39 -8.51
N VAL A 21 0.49 -4.63 -9.01
CA VAL A 21 1.36 -5.08 -10.12
C VAL A 21 2.10 -6.37 -9.74
N CYS A 22 2.61 -6.45 -8.51
CA CYS A 22 3.24 -7.66 -7.98
C CYS A 22 2.26 -8.85 -7.94
N GLY A 23 1.04 -8.66 -7.42
CA GLY A 23 0.02 -9.69 -7.35
C GLY A 23 -0.45 -10.17 -8.73
N PHE A 24 -0.64 -9.25 -9.68
CA PHE A 24 -0.96 -9.60 -11.06
C PHE A 24 0.17 -10.35 -11.76
N TRP A 25 1.42 -9.94 -11.53
CA TRP A 25 2.58 -10.64 -12.05
C TRP A 25 2.68 -12.08 -11.51
N ILE A 26 2.47 -12.28 -10.21
CA ILE A 26 2.41 -13.62 -9.57
C ILE A 26 1.33 -14.47 -10.24
N LYS A 27 0.12 -13.92 -10.38
CA LYS A 27 -1.02 -14.62 -10.99
C LYS A 27 -0.75 -15.00 -12.44
N ASN A 28 -0.23 -14.07 -13.24
CA ASN A 28 -0.03 -14.27 -14.67
C ASN A 28 1.09 -15.29 -14.96
N ASN A 29 2.15 -15.27 -14.17
CA ASN A 29 3.30 -16.16 -14.35
C ASN A 29 3.21 -17.44 -13.51
N LYS A 30 2.10 -17.67 -12.80
CA LYS A 30 1.86 -18.83 -11.93
C LYS A 30 3.01 -19.06 -10.94
N VAL A 31 3.48 -17.98 -10.36
CA VAL A 31 4.65 -17.95 -9.48
C VAL A 31 4.33 -18.68 -8.18
N THR A 32 5.08 -19.72 -7.85
CA THR A 32 4.88 -20.55 -6.65
C THR A 32 6.07 -20.51 -5.68
N ASP A 33 7.15 -19.81 -6.02
CA ASP A 33 8.28 -19.71 -5.11
C ASP A 33 7.93 -18.87 -3.87
N ALA A 34 8.35 -19.37 -2.71
CA ALA A 34 8.03 -18.75 -1.43
C ALA A 34 8.59 -17.33 -1.29
N SER A 35 9.72 -17.02 -1.93
CA SER A 35 10.33 -15.69 -1.91
C SER A 35 9.44 -14.61 -2.52
N SER A 36 8.92 -14.84 -3.73
CA SER A 36 8.07 -13.89 -4.44
C SER A 36 6.74 -13.69 -3.72
N ILE A 37 6.15 -14.77 -3.21
CA ILE A 37 4.91 -14.70 -2.41
C ILE A 37 5.15 -13.93 -1.11
N LYS A 38 6.27 -14.18 -0.42
CA LYS A 38 6.64 -13.44 0.80
C LYS A 38 6.89 -11.96 0.50
N PHE A 39 7.49 -11.62 -0.63
CA PHE A 39 7.66 -10.24 -1.06
C PHE A 39 6.32 -9.53 -1.27
N HIS A 40 5.39 -10.16 -1.99
CA HIS A 40 4.03 -9.64 -2.16
C HIS A 40 3.34 -9.43 -0.82
N MET A 41 3.44 -10.40 0.09
CA MET A 41 2.80 -10.32 1.40
C MET A 41 3.40 -9.21 2.27
N ASN A 42 4.72 -9.03 2.27
CA ASN A 42 5.36 -7.89 2.92
C ASN A 42 4.90 -6.56 2.32
N SER A 43 4.87 -6.45 1.00
CA SER A 43 4.37 -5.25 0.31
C SER A 43 2.93 -4.94 0.71
N ALA A 44 2.04 -5.95 0.74
CA ALA A 44 0.66 -5.80 1.16
C ALA A 44 0.52 -5.34 2.61
N ILE A 45 1.33 -5.88 3.53
CA ILE A 45 1.36 -5.44 4.94
C ILE A 45 1.76 -3.97 5.05
N PHE A 46 2.83 -3.55 4.38
CA PHE A 46 3.26 -2.15 4.39
C PHE A 46 2.20 -1.23 3.80
N THR A 47 1.57 -1.62 2.69
CA THR A 47 0.45 -0.87 2.09
C THR A 47 -0.71 -0.73 3.07
N GLY A 48 -1.09 -1.81 3.77
CA GLY A 48 -2.15 -1.80 4.77
C GLY A 48 -1.86 -0.85 5.95
N ILE A 49 -0.64 -0.86 6.46
CA ILE A 49 -0.20 0.05 7.53
C ILE A 49 -0.28 1.52 7.06
N PHE A 50 0.25 1.82 5.87
CA PHE A 50 0.21 3.18 5.31
C PHE A 50 -1.22 3.65 5.03
N LEU A 51 -2.11 2.75 4.62
CA LEU A 51 -3.52 3.05 4.45
C LEU A 51 -4.20 3.43 5.77
N LEU A 52 -3.94 2.69 6.86
CA LEU A 52 -4.45 3.02 8.18
C LEU A 52 -3.96 4.40 8.64
N ILE A 53 -2.66 4.66 8.52
CA ILE A 53 -2.06 5.96 8.88
C ILE A 53 -2.71 7.09 8.07
N SER A 54 -2.81 6.92 6.74
CA SER A 54 -3.41 7.93 5.85
C SER A 54 -4.88 8.16 6.16
N THR A 55 -5.63 7.11 6.53
CA THR A 55 -7.04 7.22 6.94
C THR A 55 -7.18 8.01 8.24
N ILE A 56 -6.35 7.72 9.25
CA ILE A 56 -6.34 8.47 10.51
C ILE A 56 -6.00 9.94 10.26
N LEU A 57 -4.96 10.22 9.46
CA LEU A 57 -4.57 11.58 9.10
C LEU A 57 -5.69 12.33 8.35
N LEU A 58 -6.42 11.64 7.49
CA LEU A 58 -7.57 12.21 6.78
C LEU A 58 -8.72 12.54 7.74
N ILE A 59 -9.07 11.64 8.66
CA ILE A 59 -10.12 11.88 9.67
C ILE A 59 -9.75 13.10 10.53
N ILE A 60 -8.50 13.18 10.98
CA ILE A 60 -8.05 14.33 11.79
C ILE A 60 -8.08 15.62 10.96
N TYR A 61 -7.71 15.56 9.68
CA TYR A 61 -7.75 16.73 8.79
C TYR A 61 -9.17 17.23 8.53
N ILE A 62 -10.15 16.33 8.36
CA ILE A 62 -11.56 16.71 8.11
C ILE A 62 -12.23 17.25 9.38
N LYS A 63 -11.83 16.75 10.56
CA LYS A 63 -12.38 17.22 11.85
C LYS A 63 -11.83 18.58 12.32
N LYS A 64 -10.81 19.11 11.64
CA LYS A 64 -10.18 20.40 11.93
C LYS A 64 -10.64 21.46 10.95
#